data_AF-A0A1G2DGV2-F1
#
_entry.id   AF-A0A1G2DGV2-F1
#
_cell.length_a   1.000
_cell.length_b   1.000
_cell.length_c   1.000
_cell.angle_alpha   90.00
_cell.angle_beta   90.00
_cell.angle_gamma   90.00
#
_symmetry.space_group_name_H-M   'P 1'
#
loop_
_entity.id
_entity.type
_entity.pdbx_description
1 polymer ?
#
loop_
_entity_poly.entity_id
_entity_poly.type
_entity_poly.pdbx_seq_one_letter_code
_entity_poly.pdbx_strand_id
1 'polypeptide(L)'
;MSFERIQDFLSQYRKYISDKDEETGKIRAIIAQVSGVQLSQHEITVSRGELQITGNSIVKNEIFLYKGQIIDALHKNGITKINGIR
;
A
#
# COMPACT_ATOMS: atom_id res chain seq x y z
N MET A 1 -35.59 -4.79 -13.95
CA MET A 1 -34.42 -5.45 -13.34
C MET A 1 -33.13 -4.85 -13.88
N SER A 2 -32.69 -3.69 -13.37
CA SER A 2 -31.43 -3.08 -13.83
C SER A 2 -30.79 -2.16 -12.79
N PHE A 3 -31.60 -1.40 -12.03
CA PHE A 3 -31.06 -0.42 -11.07
C PHE A 3 -30.49 -1.05 -9.78
N GLU A 4 -31.19 -2.03 -9.19
CA GLU A 4 -30.75 -2.69 -7.94
C GLU A 4 -29.41 -3.42 -8.10
N ARG A 5 -29.21 -4.11 -9.23
CA ARG A 5 -27.93 -4.79 -9.52
C ARG A 5 -26.76 -3.80 -9.70
N ILE A 6 -27.01 -2.63 -10.29
CA ILE A 6 -26.00 -1.58 -10.42
C ILE A 6 -25.67 -1.00 -9.04
N GLN A 7 -26.67 -0.78 -8.20
CA GLN A 7 -26.47 -0.26 -6.84
C GLN A 7 -25.71 -1.24 -5.94
N ASP A 8 -26.01 -2.54 -6.02
CA ASP A 8 -25.26 -3.59 -5.33
C ASP A 8 -23.81 -3.66 -5.83
N PHE A 9 -23.61 -3.59 -7.15
CA PHE A 9 -22.27 -3.59 -7.74
C PHE A 9 -21.45 -2.38 -7.27
N LEU A 10 -22.03 -1.17 -7.28
CA LEU A 10 -21.39 0.05 -6.79
C LEU A 10 -21.09 -0.02 -5.29
N SER A 11 -21.95 -0.65 -4.50
CA SER A 11 -21.74 -0.84 -3.05
C SER A 11 -20.58 -1.80 -2.77
N GLN A 12 -20.51 -2.92 -3.50
CA GLN A 12 -19.38 -3.86 -3.41
C GLN A 12 -18.08 -3.21 -3.88
N TYR A 13 -18.12 -2.45 -4.98
CA TYR A 13 -16.95 -1.75 -5.49
C TYR A 13 -16.45 -0.68 -4.52
N ARG A 14 -17.36 0.08 -3.89
CA ARG A 14 -17.01 1.05 -2.85
C ARG A 14 -16.37 0.37 -1.64
N LYS A 15 -16.90 -0.76 -1.20
CA LYS A 15 -16.32 -1.54 -0.09
C LYS A 15 -14.92 -2.03 -0.44
N TYR A 16 -14.73 -2.55 -1.66
CA TYR A 16 -13.43 -2.97 -2.17
C TYR A 16 -12.40 -1.82 -2.20
N ILE A 17 -12.79 -0.63 -2.68
CA ILE A 17 -11.91 0.55 -2.64
C ILE A 17 -11.56 0.91 -1.20
N SER A 18 -12.55 0.92 -0.30
CA SER A 18 -12.33 1.26 1.11
C SER A 18 -11.35 0.30 1.79
N ASP A 19 -11.50 -1.00 1.56
CA ASP A 19 -10.60 -2.03 2.10
C ASP A 19 -9.17 -1.85 1.54
N LYS A 20 -9.06 -1.47 0.25
CA LYS A 20 -7.77 -1.19 -0.39
C LYS A 20 -7.10 0.08 0.10
N ASP A 21 -7.86 1.14 0.36
CA ASP A 21 -7.35 2.37 0.95
C ASP A 21 -6.85 2.13 2.38
N GLU A 22 -7.57 1.31 3.16
CA GLU A 22 -7.17 0.98 4.52
C GLU A 22 -5.88 0.13 4.55
N GLU A 23 -5.75 -0.85 3.65
CA GLU A 23 -4.53 -1.64 3.45
C GLU A 23 -3.34 -0.74 3.05
N THR A 24 -3.56 0.18 2.10
CA THR A 24 -2.54 1.14 1.65
C THR A 24 -2.15 2.13 2.76
N GLY A 25 -3.12 2.57 3.57
CA GLY A 25 -2.88 3.43 4.73
C GLY A 25 -1.99 2.76 5.78
N LYS A 26 -2.23 1.47 6.08
CA LYS A 26 -1.40 0.69 7.01
C LYS A 26 0.04 0.55 6.50
N ILE A 27 0.21 0.26 5.21
CA ILE A 27 1.52 0.17 4.57
C ILE A 27 2.28 1.50 4.68
N ARG A 28 1.62 2.62 4.40
CA ARG A 28 2.22 3.96 4.54
C ARG A 28 2.67 4.25 5.95
N ALA A 29 1.83 3.93 6.94
CA ALA A 29 2.15 4.12 8.35
C ALA A 29 3.39 3.31 8.77
N ILE A 30 3.48 2.06 8.33
CA ILE A 30 4.63 1.19 8.60
C ILE A 30 5.90 1.74 7.95
N ILE A 31 5.83 2.17 6.69
CA ILE A 31 6.99 2.76 6.01
C ILE A 31 7.44 4.02 6.74
N ALA A 32 6.52 4.93 7.07
CA ALA A 32 6.84 6.14 7.81
C ALA A 32 7.45 5.84 9.20
N GLN A 33 6.99 4.79 9.87
CA GLN A 33 7.53 4.38 11.17
C GLN A 33 8.95 3.80 11.05
N VAL A 34 9.25 3.06 9.98
CA VAL A 34 10.55 2.38 9.81
C VAL A 34 11.59 3.29 9.16
N SER A 35 11.24 3.97 8.07
CA SER A 35 12.19 4.82 7.34
C SER A 35 12.17 6.29 7.76
N GLY A 36 11.16 6.72 8.53
CA GLY A 36 10.94 8.15 8.83
C GLY A 36 10.37 8.94 7.66
N VAL A 37 10.15 8.31 6.50
CA VAL A 37 9.73 8.98 5.28
C VAL A 37 8.22 8.98 5.14
N GLN A 38 7.64 10.18 5.07
CA GLN A 38 6.22 10.34 4.76
C GLN A 38 5.99 10.23 3.26
N LEU A 39 5.42 9.11 2.84
CA LEU A 39 5.00 8.90 1.45
C LEU A 39 3.56 9.37 1.26
N SER A 40 3.29 10.03 0.14
CA SER A 40 1.94 10.39 -0.30
C SER A 40 1.21 9.17 -0.89
N GLN A 41 -0.12 9.21 -0.91
CA GLN A 41 -0.96 8.11 -1.42
C GLN A 41 -0.70 7.78 -2.91
N HIS A 42 -0.21 8.76 -3.67
CA HIS A 42 0.15 8.60 -5.08
C HIS A 42 1.57 8.09 -5.30
N GLU A 43 2.40 8.06 -4.25
CA GLU A 43 3.80 7.65 -4.34
C GLU A 43 3.99 6.17 -4.03
N ILE A 44 2.93 5.45 -3.63
CA ILE A 44 2.97 4.01 -3.37
C ILE A 44 1.93 3.30 -4.22
N THR A 45 2.37 2.29 -4.95
CA THR A 45 1.49 1.36 -5.65
C THR A 45 1.85 -0.06 -5.27
N VAL A 46 0.88 -0.85 -4.82
CA VAL A 46 1.07 -2.29 -4.59
C VAL A 46 0.62 -3.03 -5.84
N SER A 47 1.58 -3.59 -6.59
CA SER A 47 1.30 -4.34 -7.81
C SER A 47 2.01 -5.68 -7.78
N ARG A 48 1.27 -6.77 -8.01
CA ARG A 48 1.80 -8.15 -8.08
C ARG A 48 2.65 -8.58 -6.88
N GLY A 49 2.35 -8.06 -5.69
CA GLY A 49 3.10 -8.35 -4.47
C GLY A 49 4.43 -7.60 -4.34
N GLU A 50 4.66 -6.60 -5.20
CA GLU A 50 5.74 -5.63 -5.07
C GLU A 50 5.17 -4.28 -4.67
N LEU A 51 5.88 -3.61 -3.76
CA LEU A 51 5.62 -2.23 -3.40
C LEU A 51 6.44 -1.34 -4.33
N GLN A 52 5.76 -0.68 -5.27
CA GLN A 52 6.37 0.29 -6.18
C GLN A 52 6.33 1.67 -5.55
N ILE A 53 7.50 2.29 -5.42
CA ILE A 53 7.61 3.66 -4.88
C ILE A 53 7.90 4.62 -6.03
N THR A 54 6.95 5.49 -6.26
CA THR A 54 6.99 6.52 -7.30
C THR A 54 7.17 7.86 -6.62
N GLY A 55 8.38 8.14 -6.15
CA GLY A 55 8.75 9.39 -5.48
C GLY A 55 10.13 9.90 -5.90
N ASN A 56 10.60 10.97 -5.26
CA ASN A 56 11.92 11.54 -5.49
C ASN A 56 13.05 10.51 -5.23
N SER A 57 14.18 10.61 -5.91
CA SER A 57 15.31 9.67 -5.79
C SER A 57 15.84 9.55 -4.36
N ILE A 58 15.75 10.64 -3.56
CA ILE A 58 16.14 10.65 -2.14
C ILE A 58 15.21 9.73 -1.34
N VAL A 59 13.90 9.89 -1.51
CA VAL A 59 12.86 9.07 -0.87
C VAL A 59 13.01 7.60 -1.26
N LYS A 60 13.24 7.33 -2.54
CA LYS A 60 13.51 5.96 -3.01
C LYS A 60 14.73 5.35 -2.35
N ASN A 61 15.83 6.10 -2.24
CA ASN A 61 17.06 5.61 -1.61
C ASN A 61 16.85 5.30 -0.12
N GLU A 62 16.19 6.17 0.63
CA GLU A 62 15.92 5.93 2.04
C GLU A 62 15.06 4.68 2.24
N ILE A 63 14.01 4.53 1.44
CA ILE A 63 13.15 3.35 1.54
C ILE A 63 13.89 2.09 1.09
N PHE A 64 14.76 2.19 0.08
CA PHE A 64 15.57 1.07 -0.38
C PHE A 64 16.63 0.64 0.65
N LEU A 65 17.19 1.59 1.42
CA LEU A 65 18.09 1.31 2.54
C LEU A 65 17.37 0.50 3.63
N TYR A 66 16.13 0.85 3.94
CA TYR A 66 15.33 0.18 4.97
C TYR A 66 14.42 -0.93 4.45
N LYS A 67 14.54 -1.35 3.18
CA LYS A 67 13.59 -2.25 2.52
C LYS A 67 13.37 -3.58 3.26
N GLY A 68 14.42 -4.16 3.84
CA GLY A 68 14.34 -5.41 4.60
C GLY A 68 13.50 -5.21 5.86
N GLN A 69 13.81 -4.16 6.63
CA GLN A 69 13.08 -3.83 7.85
C GLN A 69 11.61 -3.47 7.57
N ILE A 70 11.35 -2.83 6.43
CA ILE A 70 9.99 -2.52 5.98
C ILE A 70 9.23 -3.80 5.66
N ILE A 71 9.83 -4.73 4.90
CA ILE A 71 9.20 -6.02 4.58
C ILE A 71 8.94 -6.83 5.86
N ASP A 72 9.91 -6.89 6.78
CA ASP A 72 9.74 -7.55 8.07
C ASP A 72 8.61 -6.92 8.91
N ALA A 73 8.55 -5.58 8.94
CA ALA A 73 7.49 -4.86 9.65
C ALA A 73 6.11 -5.06 9.00
N LEU A 74 6.05 -5.11 7.66
CA LEU A 74 4.83 -5.43 6.91
C LEU A 74 4.35 -6.85 7.23
N HIS A 75 5.25 -7.83 7.24
CA HIS A 75 4.94 -9.22 7.56
C HIS A 75 4.46 -9.38 9.01
N LYS A 76 5.10 -8.70 9.96
CA LYS A 76 4.66 -8.66 11.38
C LYS A 76 3.27 -8.08 11.57
N ASN A 77 2.84 -7.18 10.68
CA ASN A 77 1.50 -6.59 10.69
C ASN A 77 0.49 -7.39 9.84
N GLY A 78 0.85 -8.60 9.39
CA GLY A 78 -0.04 -9.49 8.63
C GLY A 78 -0.10 -9.20 7.13
N ILE A 79 0.72 -8.26 6.63
CA ILE A 79 0.79 -7.91 5.20
C ILE A 79 1.89 -8.76 4.54
N THR A 80 1.62 -10.05 4.40
CA THR A 80 2.54 -11.03 3.79
C THR A 80 2.50 -11.06 2.27
N LYS A 81 1.60 -10.28 1.67
CA LYS A 81 1.46 -10.19 0.20
C LYS A 81 2.60 -9.43 -0.47
N ILE A 82 3.41 -8.69 0.30
CA ILE A 82 4.49 -7.85 -0.23
C ILE A 82 5.83 -8.56 0.02
N ASN A 83 6.49 -8.95 -1.07
CA ASN A 83 7.75 -9.70 -1.03
C ASN A 83 8.95 -8.89 -1.52
N GLY A 84 8.70 -7.67 -2.03
CA GLY A 84 9.76 -6.82 -2.59
C GLY A 84 9.34 -5.36 -2.66
N ILE A 85 10.35 -4.49 -2.70
CA ILE A 85 10.21 -3.05 -2.91
C ILE A 85 10.98 -2.66 -4.17
N ARG A 86 10.35 -1.91 -5.07
CA ARG A 86 10.90 -1.50 -6.36
C ARG A 86 10.77 0.00 -6.63
#